data_AF-A0ABD8A9S1-F1
#
_entry.id   AF-A0ABD8A9S1-F1
#
_cell.length_a   1.000
_cell.length_b   1.000
_cell.length_c   1.000
_cell.angle_alpha   90.00
_cell.angle_beta   90.00
_cell.angle_gamma   90.00
#
_symmetry.space_group_name_H-M   'P 1'
#
loop_
_entity.id
_entity.type
_entity.pdbx_description
1 polymer ?
#
loop_
_entity_poly.entity_id
_entity_poly.type
_entity_poly.pdbx_seq_one_letter_code
_entity_poly.pdbx_strand_id
1 'polypeptide(L)'
;MEFLETDRTGKIALVLLLIAVGASGALLLFDLLMIGPGYPPPEALQKWYIPEPRYEYAENGSVVVNRTIEGDIVLIDDIEEGCPSPFPDLSRYCSHAVYLDTGTDDRYLVVNWYFDESADLLQAEEDLCSHLQSSGNVASAELILPRETDGSPDGSIISPISVTKFESEALSGYFTVVEKPLSPGHDDYFIVYYGVFGPAVLPEQTATLEDLMLRSYSLDGARPLAPCT
;
A
#
# COMPACT_ATOMS: atom_id res chain seq x y z
N MET A 1 45.62 14.58 -59.82
CA MET A 1 44.46 14.05 -59.07
C MET A 1 45.00 12.85 -58.31
N GLU A 2 45.65 13.12 -57.17
CA GLU A 2 46.24 12.08 -56.33
C GLU A 2 45.20 11.64 -55.30
N PHE A 3 44.93 10.34 -55.31
CA PHE A 3 44.03 9.68 -54.39
C PHE A 3 44.60 9.77 -52.98
N LEU A 4 43.80 10.29 -52.05
CA LEU A 4 44.07 10.37 -50.62
C LEU A 4 44.62 9.03 -50.09
N GLU A 5 45.91 9.02 -49.76
CA GLU A 5 46.55 7.97 -48.97
C GLU A 5 46.02 8.10 -47.53
N THR A 6 44.86 7.49 -47.28
CA THR A 6 44.24 7.52 -45.96
C THR A 6 45.03 6.63 -45.02
N ASP A 7 45.87 7.27 -44.19
CA ASP A 7 46.68 6.68 -43.15
C ASP A 7 45.87 5.67 -42.30
N ARG A 8 46.47 4.49 -42.09
CA ARG A 8 45.88 3.34 -41.37
C ARG A 8 45.40 3.74 -39.98
N THR A 9 46.10 4.70 -39.35
CA THR A 9 45.76 5.29 -38.06
C THR A 9 44.44 6.06 -38.09
N GLY A 10 44.18 6.81 -39.16
CA GLY A 10 42.94 7.58 -39.34
C GLY A 10 41.71 6.68 -39.51
N LYS A 11 41.86 5.53 -40.18
CA LYS A 11 40.78 4.53 -40.32
C LYS A 11 40.46 3.86 -38.99
N ILE A 12 41.47 3.54 -38.18
CA ILE A 12 41.28 2.97 -36.85
C ILE A 12 40.60 3.96 -35.92
N ALA A 13 41.02 5.24 -35.95
CA ALA A 13 40.40 6.30 -35.16
C ALA A 13 38.92 6.52 -35.53
N LEU A 14 38.58 6.49 -36.82
CA LEU A 14 37.20 6.60 -37.30
C LEU A 14 36.32 5.44 -36.82
N VAL A 15 36.84 4.20 -36.88
CA VAL A 15 36.11 3.01 -36.43
C VAL A 15 35.84 3.07 -34.92
N LEU A 16 36.84 3.48 -34.12
CA LEU A 16 36.66 3.64 -32.68
C LEU A 16 35.66 4.74 -32.33
N LEU A 17 35.67 5.86 -33.08
CA LEU A 17 34.68 6.92 -32.91
C LEU A 17 33.25 6.43 -33.21
N LEU A 18 33.06 5.67 -34.29
CA LEU A 18 31.76 5.12 -34.66
C LEU A 18 31.24 4.11 -33.62
N ILE A 19 32.12 3.29 -33.05
CA ILE A 19 31.76 2.37 -31.96
C ILE A 19 31.36 3.15 -30.71
N ALA A 20 32.11 4.19 -30.33
CA ALA A 20 31.79 5.02 -29.17
C ALA A 20 30.44 5.74 -29.34
N VAL A 21 30.20 6.35 -30.51
CA VAL A 21 28.92 7.01 -30.82
C VAL A 21 27.77 6.01 -30.86
N GLY A 22 27.98 4.82 -31.43
CA GLY A 22 26.98 3.74 -31.44
C GLY A 22 26.65 3.24 -30.04
N ALA A 23 27.66 3.05 -29.18
CA ALA A 23 27.48 2.62 -27.79
C ALA A 23 26.76 3.68 -26.95
N SER A 24 27.14 4.95 -27.07
CA SER A 24 26.45 6.06 -26.41
C SER A 24 25.01 6.23 -26.91
N GLY A 25 24.78 6.08 -28.22
CA GLY A 25 23.43 6.10 -28.79
C GLY A 25 22.57 4.94 -28.28
N ALA A 26 23.13 3.75 -28.13
CA ALA A 26 22.43 2.58 -27.59
C ALA A 26 22.08 2.74 -26.10
N LEU A 27 22.98 3.34 -25.29
CA LEU A 27 22.71 3.65 -23.88
C LEU A 27 21.58 4.68 -23.73
N LEU A 28 21.61 5.76 -24.51
CA LEU A 28 20.55 6.77 -24.50
C LEU A 28 19.19 6.23 -25.00
N LEU A 29 19.20 5.31 -25.96
CA LEU A 29 17.99 4.60 -26.41
C LEU A 29 17.45 3.65 -25.32
N PHE A 30 18.32 3.02 -24.53
CA PHE A 30 17.90 2.20 -23.39
C PHE A 30 17.23 3.04 -22.29
N ASP A 31 17.80 4.21 -21.97
CA ASP A 31 17.21 5.15 -21.02
C ASP A 31 15.84 5.67 -21.52
N LEU A 32 15.69 5.91 -22.83
CA LEU A 32 14.43 6.37 -23.43
C LEU A 32 13.35 5.28 -23.49
N LEU A 33 13.74 4.01 -23.64
CA LEU A 33 12.82 2.86 -23.68
C LEU A 33 12.35 2.40 -22.30
N MET A 34 13.02 2.83 -21.23
CA MET A 34 12.57 2.64 -19.83
C MET A 34 11.45 3.61 -19.42
N ILE A 35 11.05 4.55 -20.30
CA ILE A 35 9.97 5.51 -20.04
C ILE A 35 8.61 4.86 -20.39
N GLY A 36 8.26 3.79 -19.68
CA GLY A 36 6.86 3.43 -19.45
C GLY A 36 6.33 4.20 -18.23
N PRO A 37 5.01 4.14 -17.92
CA PRO A 37 4.58 4.54 -16.58
C PRO A 37 5.28 3.59 -15.60
N GLY A 38 6.31 4.08 -14.93
CA GLY A 38 7.05 3.29 -13.93
C GLY A 38 6.11 2.84 -12.82
N TYR A 39 6.57 1.90 -12.00
CA TYR A 39 5.88 1.57 -10.76
C TYR A 39 5.67 2.85 -9.93
N PRO A 40 4.54 2.96 -9.20
CA PRO A 40 4.31 4.10 -8.32
C PRO A 40 5.47 4.25 -7.34
N PRO A 41 5.87 5.49 -7.01
CA PRO A 41 6.92 5.70 -6.03
C PRO A 41 6.44 5.27 -4.63
N PRO A 42 7.35 4.86 -3.73
CA PRO A 42 7.01 4.45 -2.35
C PRO A 42 6.10 5.43 -1.59
N GLU A 43 6.27 6.74 -1.79
CA GLU A 43 5.47 7.79 -1.15
C GLU A 43 3.99 7.75 -1.56
N ALA A 44 3.68 7.17 -2.72
CA ALA A 44 2.30 6.89 -3.15
C ALA A 44 1.81 5.56 -2.57
N LEU A 45 2.67 4.53 -2.55
CA LEU A 45 2.32 3.18 -2.08
C LEU A 45 1.95 3.17 -0.58
N GLN A 46 2.60 4.00 0.25
CA GLN A 46 2.26 4.10 1.67
C GLN A 46 0.83 4.59 1.97
N LYS A 47 0.04 5.01 0.98
CA LYS A 47 -1.37 5.42 1.16
C LYS A 47 -2.39 4.45 0.55
N TRP A 48 -1.95 3.39 -0.14
CA TRP A 48 -2.83 2.53 -0.95
C TRP A 48 -3.93 1.81 -0.18
N TYR A 49 -3.64 1.41 1.06
CA TYR A 49 -4.61 0.70 1.89
C TYR A 49 -5.37 1.64 2.85
N ILE A 50 -5.30 2.95 2.64
CA ILE A 50 -6.02 3.94 3.43
C ILE A 50 -7.18 4.47 2.57
N PRO A 51 -8.45 4.23 2.95
CA PRO A 51 -9.59 4.75 2.20
C PRO A 51 -9.55 6.27 2.01
N GLU A 52 -9.52 6.71 0.76
CA GLU A 52 -9.40 8.12 0.39
C GLU A 52 -10.78 8.81 0.25
N PRO A 53 -10.86 10.12 0.53
CA PRO A 53 -12.06 10.90 0.27
C PRO A 53 -12.30 11.03 -1.25
N ARG A 54 -13.56 11.24 -1.63
CA ARG A 54 -13.91 11.46 -3.04
C ARG A 54 -13.77 12.93 -3.42
N TYR A 55 -13.29 13.20 -4.63
CA TYR A 55 -13.19 14.55 -5.17
C TYR A 55 -14.32 14.78 -6.17
N GLU A 56 -15.09 15.83 -5.94
CA GLU A 56 -16.23 16.22 -6.76
C GLU A 56 -16.02 17.63 -7.32
N TYR A 57 -16.70 17.96 -8.42
CA TYR A 57 -16.70 19.31 -8.97
C TYR A 57 -17.99 20.03 -8.60
N ALA A 58 -17.87 21.18 -7.94
CA ALA A 58 -19.00 22.08 -7.73
C ALA A 58 -19.44 22.74 -9.05
N GLU A 59 -20.67 23.26 -9.08
CA GLU A 59 -21.23 23.95 -10.26
C GLU A 59 -20.37 25.14 -10.74
N ASN A 60 -19.61 25.75 -9.84
CA ASN A 60 -18.67 26.84 -10.13
C ASN A 60 -17.30 26.37 -10.65
N GLY A 61 -17.12 25.05 -10.85
CA GLY A 61 -15.88 24.42 -11.32
C GLY A 61 -14.81 24.22 -10.24
N SER A 62 -15.07 24.54 -8.97
CA SER A 62 -14.14 24.25 -7.87
C SER A 62 -14.19 22.79 -7.45
N VAL A 63 -13.06 22.26 -6.98
CA VAL A 63 -12.97 20.90 -6.41
C VAL A 63 -13.49 20.93 -4.98
N VAL A 64 -14.45 20.06 -4.68
CA VAL A 64 -14.99 19.82 -3.35
C VAL A 64 -14.52 18.45 -2.90
N VAL A 65 -14.00 18.38 -1.67
CA VAL A 65 -13.59 17.12 -1.06
C VAL A 65 -14.77 16.56 -0.26
N ASN A 66 -15.31 15.44 -0.73
CA ASN A 66 -16.30 14.65 -0.01
C ASN A 66 -15.56 13.67 0.89
N ARG A 67 -15.51 13.99 2.20
CA ARG A 67 -14.81 13.20 3.21
C ARG A 67 -15.56 11.96 3.69
N THR A 68 -16.79 11.75 3.22
CA THR A 68 -17.54 10.53 3.52
C THR A 68 -16.96 9.36 2.74
N ILE A 69 -16.57 8.32 3.46
CA ILE A 69 -15.99 7.09 2.89
C ILE A 69 -17.07 6.08 2.56
N GLU A 70 -17.92 5.79 3.54
CA GLU A 70 -19.08 4.90 3.42
C GLU A 70 -20.10 5.27 4.51
N GLY A 71 -21.38 5.40 4.13
CA GLY A 71 -22.45 5.71 5.08
C GLY A 71 -22.15 6.91 5.98
N ASP A 72 -22.09 6.66 7.28
CA ASP A 72 -21.84 7.66 8.34
C ASP A 72 -20.35 7.80 8.71
N ILE A 73 -19.45 7.10 8.01
CA ILE A 73 -18.01 7.10 8.24
C ILE A 73 -17.36 8.26 7.47
N VAL A 74 -16.76 9.17 8.20
CA VAL A 74 -16.16 10.40 7.67
C VAL A 74 -14.69 10.49 8.07
N LEU A 75 -13.83 10.80 7.12
CA LEU A 75 -12.43 11.13 7.38
C LEU A 75 -12.33 12.44 8.18
N ILE A 76 -11.69 12.43 9.35
CA ILE A 76 -11.64 13.59 10.26
C ILE A 76 -10.63 14.64 9.76
N ASP A 77 -9.40 14.20 9.48
CA ASP A 77 -8.27 15.03 9.07
C ASP A 77 -7.69 14.51 7.75
N ASP A 78 -6.61 15.09 7.25
CA ASP A 78 -5.94 14.56 6.07
C ASP A 78 -5.19 13.25 6.41
N ILE A 79 -4.85 12.46 5.39
CA ILE A 79 -4.00 11.27 5.58
C ILE A 79 -2.62 11.73 6.00
N GLU A 80 -2.18 11.31 7.19
CA GLU A 80 -0.92 11.71 7.78
C GLU A 80 0.22 10.78 7.39
N GLU A 81 1.40 11.35 7.12
CA GLU A 81 2.63 10.61 6.91
C GLU A 81 3.33 10.35 8.25
N GLY A 82 3.80 9.13 8.44
CA GLY A 82 4.35 8.61 9.69
C GLY A 82 3.41 7.66 10.42
N CYS A 83 4.01 6.85 11.30
CA CYS A 83 3.27 5.86 12.08
C CYS A 83 2.68 6.47 13.35
N PRO A 84 1.39 6.22 13.64
CA PRO A 84 0.75 6.76 14.83
C PRO A 84 1.18 5.98 16.07
N SER A 85 1.35 6.69 17.19
CA SER A 85 1.36 6.06 18.51
C SER A 85 0.05 5.28 18.70
N PRO A 86 0.07 4.07 19.28
CA PRO A 86 1.17 3.44 20.00
C PRO A 86 2.09 2.53 19.16
N PHE A 87 1.89 2.45 17.84
CA PHE A 87 2.64 1.49 17.03
C PHE A 87 4.11 1.91 16.85
N PRO A 88 5.02 0.93 16.75
CA PRO A 88 6.42 1.20 16.43
C PRO A 88 6.58 1.76 15.01
N ASP A 89 7.67 2.50 14.81
CA ASP A 89 8.09 2.96 13.50
C ASP A 89 8.80 1.80 12.76
N LEU A 90 8.01 1.00 12.04
CA LEU A 90 8.49 -0.21 11.37
C LEU A 90 9.04 0.06 9.96
N SER A 91 8.59 1.14 9.33
CA SER A 91 8.97 1.49 7.96
C SER A 91 9.08 3.00 7.82
N ARG A 92 10.09 3.43 7.06
CA ARG A 92 10.23 4.82 6.58
C ARG A 92 9.05 5.28 5.72
N TYR A 93 8.26 4.33 5.18
CA TYR A 93 7.08 4.58 4.38
C TYR A 93 5.86 4.10 5.15
N CYS A 94 5.27 5.02 5.90
CA CYS A 94 4.18 4.76 6.80
C CYS A 94 3.17 5.90 6.66
N SER A 95 1.89 5.58 6.63
CA SER A 95 0.84 6.59 6.70
C SER A 95 -0.34 6.06 7.48
N HIS A 96 -1.14 6.99 8.00
CA HIS A 96 -2.35 6.64 8.72
C HIS A 96 -3.47 7.65 8.51
N ALA A 97 -4.68 7.24 8.81
CA ALA A 97 -5.85 8.12 8.82
C ALA A 97 -6.81 7.76 9.94
N VAL A 98 -7.52 8.78 10.42
CA VAL A 98 -8.55 8.63 11.45
C VAL A 98 -9.92 8.95 10.87
N TYR A 99 -10.86 8.05 11.11
CA TYR A 99 -12.25 8.19 10.69
C TYR A 99 -13.17 8.30 11.91
N LEU A 100 -14.29 8.99 11.74
CA LEU A 100 -15.37 9.09 12.71
C LEU A 100 -16.62 8.45 12.12
N ASP A 101 -17.24 7.54 12.85
CA ASP A 101 -18.63 7.18 12.60
C ASP A 101 -19.52 8.22 13.29
N THR A 102 -20.22 9.02 12.49
CA THR A 102 -21.06 10.11 12.99
C THR A 102 -22.37 9.63 13.65
N GLY A 103 -22.73 8.36 13.50
CA GLY A 103 -23.87 7.72 14.15
C GLY A 103 -23.55 7.19 15.54
N THR A 104 -22.34 6.66 15.75
CA THR A 104 -21.91 6.05 17.03
C THR A 104 -20.92 6.89 17.84
N ASP A 105 -20.28 7.89 17.22
CA ASP A 105 -19.12 8.63 17.75
C ASP A 105 -17.84 7.76 17.92
N ASP A 106 -17.85 6.55 17.35
CA ASP A 106 -16.67 5.67 17.32
C ASP A 106 -15.62 6.23 16.37
N ARG A 107 -14.35 6.13 16.79
CA ARG A 107 -13.21 6.53 15.98
C ARG A 107 -12.45 5.32 15.49
N TYR A 108 -12.15 5.31 14.20
CA TYR A 108 -11.38 4.25 13.56
C TYR A 108 -10.01 4.75 13.13
N LEU A 109 -9.04 3.85 13.13
CA LEU A 109 -7.66 4.09 12.72
C LEU A 109 -7.31 3.08 11.64
N VAL A 110 -6.83 3.58 10.50
CA VAL A 110 -6.20 2.77 9.47
C VAL A 110 -4.72 3.15 9.40
N VAL A 111 -3.83 2.16 9.41
CA VAL A 111 -2.38 2.37 9.27
C VAL A 111 -1.84 1.45 8.19
N ASN A 112 -0.99 2.00 7.33
CA ASN A 112 -0.35 1.28 6.26
C ASN A 112 1.16 1.47 6.32
N TRP A 113 1.89 0.37 6.44
CA TRP A 113 3.35 0.32 6.34
C TRP A 113 3.72 -0.31 5.00
N TYR A 114 4.60 0.33 4.24
CA TYR A 114 5.11 -0.17 2.96
C TYR A 114 6.58 -0.57 3.06
N PHE A 115 6.97 -1.66 2.39
CA PHE A 115 8.35 -2.12 2.29
C PHE A 115 8.64 -2.51 0.84
N ASP A 116 9.82 -2.16 0.34
CA ASP A 116 10.34 -2.51 -0.98
C ASP A 116 11.30 -3.72 -0.94
N GLU A 117 11.56 -4.26 0.26
CA GLU A 117 12.42 -5.43 0.47
C GLU A 117 11.74 -6.46 1.40
N SER A 118 11.82 -7.74 1.03
CA SER A 118 11.24 -8.82 1.84
C SER A 118 11.90 -9.01 3.21
N ALA A 119 13.21 -8.71 3.32
CA ALA A 119 13.93 -8.81 4.58
C ALA A 119 13.40 -7.79 5.60
N ASP A 120 13.06 -6.58 5.14
CA ASP A 120 12.51 -5.52 5.99
C ASP A 120 11.09 -5.87 6.47
N LEU A 121 10.27 -6.46 5.59
CA LEU A 121 8.97 -7.01 5.99
C LEU A 121 9.13 -8.06 7.12
N LEU A 122 10.03 -9.02 6.94
CA LEU A 122 10.23 -10.09 7.92
C LEU A 122 10.64 -9.55 9.29
N GLN A 123 11.58 -8.60 9.32
CA GLN A 123 11.99 -7.95 10.56
C GLN A 123 10.82 -7.16 11.18
N ALA A 124 10.06 -6.42 10.37
CA ALA A 124 8.91 -5.65 10.83
C ALA A 124 7.81 -6.55 11.43
N GLU A 125 7.55 -7.72 10.84
CA GLU A 125 6.60 -8.69 11.41
C GLU A 125 7.05 -9.22 12.78
N GLU A 126 8.35 -9.51 12.96
CA GLU A 126 8.91 -9.95 14.24
C GLU A 126 8.80 -8.87 15.32
N ASP A 127 9.19 -7.64 14.98
CA ASP A 127 9.19 -6.49 15.88
C ASP A 127 7.76 -6.10 16.27
N LEU A 128 6.86 -6.02 15.28
CA LEU A 128 5.44 -5.75 15.52
C LEU A 128 4.81 -6.84 16.38
N CYS A 129 5.06 -8.11 16.07
CA CYS A 129 4.44 -9.19 16.83
C CYS A 129 4.89 -9.19 18.31
N SER A 130 6.19 -8.97 18.55
CA SER A 130 6.73 -8.83 19.89
C SER A 130 6.10 -7.65 20.64
N HIS A 131 5.90 -6.52 19.95
CA HIS A 131 5.21 -5.36 20.51
C HIS A 131 3.77 -5.68 20.88
N LEU A 132 2.98 -6.23 19.95
CA LEU A 132 1.56 -6.53 20.17
C LEU A 132 1.34 -7.50 21.34
N GLN A 133 2.16 -8.56 21.43
CA GLN A 133 2.09 -9.52 22.54
C GLN A 133 2.45 -8.89 23.91
N SER A 134 3.26 -7.83 23.91
CA SER A 134 3.62 -7.12 25.14
C SER A 134 2.56 -6.11 25.59
N SER A 135 1.74 -5.62 24.67
CA SER A 135 0.80 -4.51 24.90
C SER A 135 -0.68 -4.90 24.86
N GLY A 136 -1.02 -6.13 24.45
CA GLY A 136 -2.40 -6.59 24.34
C GLY A 136 -2.52 -8.08 24.06
N ASN A 137 -3.72 -8.48 23.63
CA ASN A 137 -4.03 -9.85 23.25
C ASN A 137 -3.98 -9.99 21.74
N VAL A 138 -3.26 -11.00 21.26
CA VAL A 138 -3.17 -11.34 19.84
C VAL A 138 -3.81 -12.70 19.62
N ALA A 139 -4.60 -12.83 18.55
CA ALA A 139 -5.23 -14.08 18.15
C ALA A 139 -5.41 -14.14 16.63
N SER A 140 -5.59 -15.34 16.09
CA SER A 140 -6.04 -15.50 14.70
C SER A 140 -7.55 -15.27 14.59
N ALA A 141 -7.99 -14.64 13.50
CA ALA A 141 -9.39 -14.49 13.15
C ALA A 141 -9.61 -14.64 11.64
N GLU A 142 -10.86 -14.83 11.25
CA GLU A 142 -11.30 -14.83 9.84
C GLU A 142 -12.31 -13.72 9.64
N LEU A 143 -12.17 -12.97 8.56
CA LEU A 143 -13.12 -11.96 8.11
C LEU A 143 -13.75 -12.36 6.78
N ILE A 144 -14.97 -11.91 6.54
CA ILE A 144 -15.78 -12.35 5.42
C ILE A 144 -16.00 -11.15 4.51
N LEU A 145 -15.03 -10.90 3.62
CA LEU A 145 -15.12 -9.76 2.71
C LEU A 145 -15.95 -10.11 1.46
N PRO A 146 -17.07 -9.41 1.20
CA PRO A 146 -17.81 -9.57 -0.05
C PRO A 146 -16.97 -9.03 -1.22
N ARG A 147 -16.72 -9.88 -2.22
CA ARG A 147 -16.00 -9.47 -3.43
C ARG A 147 -16.94 -8.68 -4.34
N GLU A 148 -16.54 -7.48 -4.77
CA GLU A 148 -17.24 -6.78 -5.85
C GLU A 148 -17.11 -7.63 -7.13
N THR A 149 -18.24 -8.03 -7.71
CA THR A 149 -18.26 -8.82 -8.95
C THR A 149 -18.11 -7.87 -10.14
N ASP A 150 -17.15 -8.16 -11.03
CA ASP A 150 -17.07 -7.57 -12.38
C ASP A 150 -18.27 -8.02 -13.23
N GLY A 151 -19.47 -7.49 -12.95
CA GLY A 151 -20.67 -7.63 -13.79
C GLY A 151 -21.16 -9.06 -14.09
N SER A 152 -20.58 -10.10 -13.47
CA SER A 152 -20.98 -11.49 -13.68
C SER A 152 -22.24 -11.80 -12.86
N PRO A 153 -23.29 -12.41 -13.43
CA PRO A 153 -24.51 -12.77 -12.71
C PRO A 153 -24.34 -13.93 -11.73
N ASP A 154 -23.15 -14.53 -11.66
CA ASP A 154 -22.84 -15.61 -10.73
C ASP A 154 -22.35 -15.00 -9.41
N GLY A 155 -22.99 -15.38 -8.31
CA GLY A 155 -23.08 -14.61 -7.06
C GLY A 155 -21.75 -14.15 -6.46
N SER A 156 -21.81 -13.11 -5.61
CA SER A 156 -20.67 -12.59 -4.85
C SER A 156 -19.88 -13.72 -4.22
N ILE A 157 -18.65 -13.96 -4.70
CA ILE A 157 -17.76 -14.95 -4.11
C ILE A 157 -17.23 -14.34 -2.83
N ILE A 158 -17.92 -14.64 -1.74
CA ILE A 158 -17.47 -14.36 -0.38
C ILE A 158 -16.25 -15.24 -0.13
N SER A 159 -15.07 -14.63 -0.04
CA SER A 159 -13.83 -15.35 0.30
C SER A 159 -13.40 -14.94 1.69
N PRO A 160 -13.28 -15.89 2.64
CA PRO A 160 -12.74 -15.57 3.95
C PRO A 160 -11.27 -15.17 3.81
N ILE A 161 -10.87 -14.14 4.54
CA ILE A 161 -9.46 -13.76 4.71
C ILE A 161 -9.02 -14.07 6.14
N SER A 162 -7.84 -14.65 6.30
CA SER A 162 -7.25 -14.86 7.62
C SER A 162 -6.49 -13.60 8.04
N VAL A 163 -6.77 -13.12 9.25
CA VAL A 163 -6.19 -11.88 9.80
C VAL A 163 -5.66 -12.12 11.21
N THR A 164 -4.75 -11.26 11.64
CA THR A 164 -4.29 -11.21 13.03
C THR A 164 -5.16 -10.23 13.80
N LYS A 165 -5.98 -10.74 14.72
CA LYS A 165 -6.77 -9.95 15.65
C LYS A 165 -5.88 -9.41 16.77
N PHE A 166 -6.04 -8.14 17.11
CA PHE A 166 -5.36 -7.48 18.22
C PHE A 166 -6.36 -6.72 19.09
N GLU A 167 -6.27 -6.88 20.41
CA GLU A 167 -7.12 -6.18 21.39
C GLU A 167 -6.28 -5.64 22.54
N SER A 168 -6.43 -4.35 22.84
CA SER A 168 -5.78 -3.67 23.96
C SER A 168 -6.71 -2.60 24.56
N GLU A 169 -6.27 -1.96 25.63
CA GLU A 169 -6.99 -0.82 26.23
C GLU A 169 -6.98 0.44 25.33
N ALA A 170 -6.03 0.54 24.40
CA ALA A 170 -5.87 1.74 23.57
C ALA A 170 -6.49 1.57 22.17
N LEU A 171 -6.41 0.37 21.61
CA LEU A 171 -6.78 0.04 20.24
C LEU A 171 -7.20 -1.43 20.15
N SER A 172 -8.23 -1.70 19.36
CA SER A 172 -8.65 -3.05 18.97
C SER A 172 -8.87 -3.10 17.46
N GLY A 173 -8.38 -4.13 16.78
CA GLY A 173 -8.54 -4.24 15.33
C GLY A 173 -7.93 -5.49 14.72
N TYR A 174 -7.70 -5.42 13.41
CA TYR A 174 -7.17 -6.50 12.59
C TYR A 174 -5.94 -6.03 11.82
N PHE A 175 -4.93 -6.89 11.81
CA PHE A 175 -3.75 -6.76 10.96
C PHE A 175 -3.80 -7.76 9.82
N THR A 176 -3.28 -7.33 8.67
CA THR A 176 -3.06 -8.20 7.52
C THR A 176 -1.79 -7.80 6.77
N VAL A 177 -1.20 -8.76 6.06
CA VAL A 177 0.00 -8.58 5.26
C VAL A 177 -0.34 -8.87 3.80
N VAL A 178 0.04 -7.95 2.91
CA VAL A 178 -0.11 -8.13 1.46
C VAL A 178 1.27 -8.16 0.81
N GLU A 179 1.50 -9.17 -0.03
CA GLU A 179 2.77 -9.36 -0.72
C GLU A 179 2.60 -9.26 -2.22
N LYS A 180 3.42 -8.42 -2.85
CA LYS A 180 3.55 -8.23 -4.29
C LYS A 180 2.22 -7.95 -5.01
N PRO A 181 1.37 -7.01 -4.53
CA PRO A 181 0.05 -6.78 -5.10
C PRO A 181 0.07 -6.21 -6.52
N LEU A 182 1.18 -5.59 -6.94
CA LEU A 182 1.33 -5.05 -8.29
C LEU A 182 1.73 -6.13 -9.31
N SER A 183 2.76 -6.93 -9.00
CA SER A 183 3.22 -8.02 -9.86
C SER A 183 4.19 -8.95 -9.13
N PRO A 184 4.26 -10.26 -9.47
CA PRO A 184 5.17 -11.20 -8.79
C PRO A 184 6.67 -10.85 -8.88
N GLY A 185 7.06 -10.06 -9.87
CA GLY A 185 8.44 -9.64 -10.12
C GLY A 185 8.83 -8.30 -9.51
N HIS A 186 7.92 -7.62 -8.82
CA HIS A 186 8.18 -6.38 -8.12
C HIS A 186 7.96 -6.60 -6.62
N ASP A 187 8.94 -6.19 -5.83
CA ASP A 187 8.97 -6.39 -4.39
C ASP A 187 8.23 -5.22 -3.74
N ASP A 188 6.94 -5.44 -3.46
CA ASP A 188 6.09 -4.51 -2.72
C ASP A 188 5.41 -5.27 -1.60
N TYR A 189 5.55 -4.79 -0.38
CA TYR A 189 5.02 -5.46 0.78
C TYR A 189 4.30 -4.46 1.66
N PHE A 190 3.20 -4.91 2.26
CA PHE A 190 2.37 -4.06 3.09
C PHE A 190 2.01 -4.79 4.37
N ILE A 191 2.12 -4.08 5.49
CA ILE A 191 1.38 -4.42 6.72
C ILE A 191 0.27 -3.37 6.81
N VAL A 192 -0.96 -3.81 7.06
CA VAL A 192 -2.11 -2.92 7.19
C VAL A 192 -2.85 -3.22 8.47
N TYR A 193 -3.21 -2.17 9.21
CA TYR A 193 -4.05 -2.23 10.39
C TYR A 193 -5.38 -1.53 10.13
N TYR A 194 -6.49 -2.17 10.51
CA TYR A 194 -7.82 -1.58 10.58
C TYR A 194 -8.35 -1.78 11.99
N GLY A 195 -8.63 -0.69 12.71
CA GLY A 195 -9.11 -0.80 14.08
C GLY A 195 -9.89 0.40 14.57
N VAL A 196 -10.28 0.31 15.83
CA VAL A 196 -11.10 1.27 16.57
C VAL A 196 -10.35 1.70 17.84
N PHE A 197 -10.49 2.97 18.20
CA PHE A 197 -9.90 3.53 19.42
C PHE A 197 -10.60 3.00 20.69
N GLY A 198 -9.78 2.69 21.70
CA GLY A 198 -10.21 2.16 22.98
C GLY A 198 -10.44 0.65 22.98
N PRO A 199 -10.84 0.08 24.14
CA PRO A 199 -11.23 -1.31 24.21
C PRO A 199 -12.59 -1.47 23.51
N ALA A 200 -12.62 -2.30 22.48
CA ALA A 200 -13.83 -2.56 21.71
C ALA A 200 -14.17 -4.04 21.61
N VAL A 201 -15.47 -4.34 21.58
CA VAL A 201 -15.98 -5.68 21.24
C VAL A 201 -15.95 -5.79 19.71
N LEU A 202 -14.84 -6.31 19.16
CA LEU A 202 -14.62 -6.32 17.73
C LEU A 202 -15.77 -6.86 16.86
N PRO A 203 -16.51 -7.92 17.25
CA PRO A 203 -17.69 -8.37 16.51
C PRO A 203 -18.77 -7.30 16.27
N GLU A 204 -18.91 -6.31 17.16
CA GLU A 204 -19.85 -5.20 17.01
C GLU A 204 -19.33 -4.15 16.01
N GLN A 205 -18.02 -4.13 15.78
CA GLN A 205 -17.30 -3.18 14.94
C GLN A 205 -16.90 -3.77 13.58
N THR A 206 -17.06 -5.09 13.41
CA THR A 206 -16.60 -5.82 12.23
C THR A 206 -17.16 -5.26 10.94
N ALA A 207 -18.46 -4.94 10.86
CA ALA A 207 -19.06 -4.43 9.63
C ALA A 207 -18.40 -3.13 9.16
N THR A 208 -18.20 -2.17 10.07
CA THR A 208 -17.53 -0.90 9.78
C THR A 208 -16.07 -1.09 9.34
N LEU A 209 -15.35 -2.00 10.01
CA LEU A 209 -13.97 -2.32 9.64
C LEU A 209 -13.89 -3.02 8.28
N GLU A 210 -14.84 -3.91 7.96
CA GLU A 210 -14.94 -4.55 6.64
C GLU A 210 -15.24 -3.50 5.54
N ASP A 211 -16.11 -2.53 5.79
CA ASP A 211 -16.39 -1.44 4.83
C ASP A 211 -15.13 -0.60 4.55
N LEU A 212 -14.34 -0.27 5.57
CA LEU A 212 -13.04 0.39 5.40
C LEU A 212 -12.08 -0.47 4.58
N MET A 213 -12.02 -1.79 4.84
CA MET A 213 -11.19 -2.71 4.06
C MET A 213 -11.63 -2.78 2.59
N LEU A 214 -12.93 -2.82 2.30
CA LEU A 214 -13.46 -2.86 0.93
C LEU A 214 -13.23 -1.56 0.16
N ARG A 215 -13.10 -0.44 0.86
CA ARG A 215 -12.79 0.88 0.27
C ARG A 215 -11.28 1.12 0.07
N SER A 216 -10.44 0.17 0.49
CA SER A 216 -8.99 0.19 0.31
C SER A 216 -8.57 -0.52 -0.98
N TYR A 217 -7.27 -0.53 -1.29
CA TYR A 217 -6.74 -1.37 -2.36
C TYR A 217 -6.99 -2.87 -2.08
N SER A 218 -6.99 -3.70 -3.13
CA SER A 218 -7.31 -5.13 -3.00
C SER A 218 -6.44 -5.84 -1.96
N LEU A 219 -7.10 -6.57 -1.06
CA LEU A 219 -6.53 -7.48 -0.07
C LEU A 219 -6.46 -8.93 -0.58
N ASP A 220 -6.47 -9.12 -1.91
CA ASP A 220 -6.33 -10.45 -2.49
C ASP A 220 -4.99 -11.10 -2.14
N GLY A 221 -5.06 -12.34 -1.64
CA GLY A 221 -3.87 -13.06 -1.20
C GLY A 221 -3.30 -12.55 0.12
N ALA A 222 -4.00 -11.64 0.80
CA ALA A 222 -3.57 -11.17 2.11
C ALA A 222 -3.56 -12.30 3.14
N ARG A 223 -2.62 -12.21 4.07
CA ARG A 223 -2.38 -13.22 5.11
C ARG A 223 -2.27 -12.57 6.50
N PRO A 224 -2.40 -13.34 7.60
CA PRO A 224 -2.11 -12.80 8.92
C PRO A 224 -0.60 -12.56 9.10
N LEU A 225 -0.25 -11.85 10.18
CA LEU A 225 1.14 -11.67 10.64
C LEU A 225 1.71 -13.04 11.01
N ALA A 226 2.71 -13.51 10.29
CA ALA A 226 3.21 -14.88 10.41
C ALA A 226 3.76 -15.23 11.81
N PRO A 227 4.50 -14.36 12.52
CA PRO A 227 5.04 -14.67 13.86
C PRO A 227 3.97 -14.67 14.97
N CYS A 228 2.79 -14.14 14.69
CA CYS A 228 1.74 -13.87 15.67
C CYS A 228 0.60 -14.88 15.66
N THR A 229 0.67 -15.86 14.77
CA THR A 229 -0.30 -16.96 14.61
C THR A 229 0.26 -18.30 15.04
#